data_AF-A0A822EQL9-F1
#
_entry.id   AF-A0A822EQL9-F1
#
_cell.length_a   1.000
_cell.length_b   1.000
_cell.length_c   1.000
_cell.angle_alpha   90.00
_cell.angle_beta   90.00
_cell.angle_gamma   90.00
#
_symmetry.space_group_name_H-M   'P 1'
#
loop_
_entity.id
_entity.type
_entity.pdbx_description
1 polymer ?
#
loop_
_entity_poly.entity_id
_entity_poly.type
_entity_poly.pdbx_seq_one_letter_code
_entity_poly.pdbx_strand_id
1 'polypeptide(L)'
;DWKAHATQQCNVYRQEEIEKNQSEAREALARYMHYFTRYQAHHQSLELENKLLEQVEQRKKEMEAESMSYADRQSIQKAFEILQQCRCTLKYTYPFAYYLERNNQSLIFEDNQADLERATEKVSDILEHEIDVTVDIDTKRKIVLKLMDITQYCDQRRKVLLKHCKDGYSQHEWHGLDPY
;
A
#
# COMPACT_ATOMS: atom_id res chain seq x y z
N ASP A 1 -4.19 -17.57 -5.05
CA ASP A 1 -3.98 -18.22 -3.75
C ASP A 1 -3.27 -17.24 -2.82
N TRP A 2 -3.98 -16.66 -1.85
CA TRP A 2 -3.46 -15.63 -0.94
C TRP A 2 -2.27 -16.11 -0.09
N LYS A 3 -2.15 -17.43 0.12
CA LYS A 3 -1.03 -18.02 0.86
C LYS A 3 0.31 -17.93 0.10
N ALA A 4 0.28 -17.83 -1.23
CA ALA A 4 1.48 -17.64 -2.06
C ALA A 4 2.03 -16.20 -1.98
N HIS A 5 1.19 -15.19 -1.69
CA HIS A 5 1.64 -13.80 -1.50
C HIS A 5 2.61 -13.62 -0.31
N ALA A 6 2.61 -14.56 0.65
CA ALA A 6 3.54 -14.53 1.78
C ALA A 6 4.94 -15.08 1.43
N THR A 7 5.08 -15.87 0.37
CA THR A 7 6.33 -16.58 0.01
C THR A 7 6.90 -16.15 -1.34
N GLN A 8 6.12 -15.50 -2.20
CA GLN A 8 6.56 -14.92 -3.47
C GLN A 8 6.29 -13.41 -3.51
N GLN A 9 7.35 -12.61 -3.61
CA GLN A 9 7.28 -11.16 -3.80
C GLN A 9 6.61 -10.84 -5.14
N CYS A 10 5.30 -10.60 -5.11
CA CYS A 10 4.52 -10.24 -6.27
C CYS A 10 4.83 -8.81 -6.76
N ASN A 11 5.52 -7.98 -5.98
CA ASN A 11 5.87 -6.61 -6.37
C ASN A 11 7.08 -6.55 -7.34
N VAL A 12 7.96 -7.56 -7.33
CA VAL A 12 9.19 -7.58 -8.13
C VAL A 12 8.97 -8.31 -9.46
N TYR A 13 9.43 -7.72 -10.56
CA TYR A 13 9.48 -8.41 -11.85
C TYR A 13 10.68 -9.36 -11.89
N ARG A 14 10.43 -10.66 -12.10
CA ARG A 14 11.49 -11.66 -12.31
C ARG A 14 11.36 -12.21 -13.73
N GLN A 15 12.44 -12.15 -14.49
CA GLN A 15 12.51 -12.78 -15.80
C GLN A 15 12.48 -14.30 -15.63
N GLU A 16 11.57 -15.00 -16.29
CA GLU A 16 11.53 -16.46 -16.28
C GLU A 16 12.67 -17.01 -17.15
N GLU A 17 13.54 -17.86 -16.58
CA GLU A 17 14.69 -18.44 -17.29
C GLU A 17 14.31 -19.23 -18.56
N ILE A 18 13.05 -19.64 -18.67
CA ILE A 18 12.50 -20.47 -19.76
C ILE A 18 12.40 -19.66 -21.07
N GLU A 19 12.35 -18.33 -21.00
CA GLU A 19 12.04 -17.45 -22.14
C GLU A 19 13.26 -16.82 -22.82
N LYS A 20 14.44 -17.46 -22.74
CA LYS A 20 15.69 -17.01 -23.43
C LYS A 20 15.59 -16.83 -24.96
N ASN A 21 14.48 -17.25 -25.57
CA ASN A 21 14.19 -17.07 -27.01
C ASN A 21 13.20 -15.92 -27.31
N GLN A 22 12.74 -15.15 -26.32
CA GLN A 22 11.90 -13.99 -26.57
C GLN A 22 12.73 -12.80 -27.06
N SER A 23 12.16 -11.99 -27.97
CA SER A 23 12.80 -10.75 -28.42
C SER A 23 12.83 -9.72 -27.29
N GLU A 24 13.91 -8.94 -27.19
CA GLU A 24 14.08 -7.82 -26.23
C GLU A 24 12.84 -6.90 -26.14
N ALA A 25 12.16 -6.65 -27.26
CA ALA A 25 10.94 -5.85 -27.31
C ALA A 25 9.76 -6.44 -26.51
N ARG A 26 9.62 -7.77 -26.48
CA ARG A 26 8.57 -8.46 -25.72
C ARG A 26 8.87 -8.41 -24.22
N GLU A 27 10.14 -8.62 -23.86
CA GLU A 27 10.58 -8.54 -22.47
C GLU A 27 10.40 -7.13 -21.90
N ALA A 28 10.80 -6.10 -22.66
CA ALA A 28 10.60 -4.71 -22.27
C ALA A 28 9.11 -4.38 -22.04
N LEU A 29 8.23 -4.86 -22.93
CA LEU A 29 6.79 -4.69 -22.79
C LEU A 29 6.23 -5.44 -21.57
N ALA A 30 6.66 -6.68 -21.33
CA ALA A 30 6.23 -7.47 -20.16
C ALA A 30 6.63 -6.78 -18.85
N ARG A 31 7.87 -6.28 -18.77
CA ARG A 31 8.36 -5.49 -17.64
C ARG A 31 7.53 -4.22 -17.47
N TYR A 32 7.28 -3.46 -18.52
CA TYR A 32 6.43 -2.26 -18.46
C TYR A 32 5.03 -2.59 -17.92
N MET A 33 4.38 -3.63 -18.46
CA MET A 33 3.04 -4.05 -18.04
C MET A 33 3.01 -4.43 -16.55
N HIS A 34 4.04 -5.13 -16.05
CA HIS A 34 4.14 -5.50 -14.63
C HIS A 34 4.06 -4.28 -13.70
N TYR A 35 4.88 -3.25 -13.94
CA TYR A 35 4.89 -2.05 -13.10
C TYR A 35 3.67 -1.15 -13.35
N PHE A 36 3.21 -1.03 -14.61
CA PHE A 36 2.05 -0.23 -14.97
C PHE A 36 0.75 -0.76 -14.34
N THR A 37 0.50 -2.07 -14.40
CA THR A 37 -0.70 -2.66 -13.82
C THR A 37 -0.77 -2.44 -12.30
N ARG A 38 0.37 -2.47 -11.60
CA ARG A 38 0.42 -2.22 -10.15
C ARG A 38 0.23 -0.74 -9.81
N TYR A 39 0.83 0.16 -10.58
CA TYR A 39 0.52 1.59 -10.51
C TYR A 39 -0.99 1.83 -10.66
N GLN A 40 -1.59 1.24 -11.70
CA GLN A 40 -3.00 1.42 -12.02
C GLN A 40 -3.90 0.82 -10.94
N ALA A 41 -3.55 -0.35 -10.39
CA ALA A 41 -4.28 -0.96 -9.29
C ALA A 41 -4.32 -0.04 -8.05
N HIS A 42 -3.18 0.50 -7.60
CA HIS A 42 -3.18 1.44 -6.48
C HIS A 42 -3.91 2.75 -6.79
N HIS A 43 -3.87 3.22 -8.04
CA HIS A 43 -4.64 4.38 -8.44
C HIS A 43 -6.15 4.14 -8.32
N GLN A 44 -6.63 2.99 -8.79
CA GLN A 44 -8.04 2.59 -8.70
C GLN A 44 -8.47 2.34 -7.25
N SER A 45 -7.64 1.66 -6.44
CA SER A 45 -7.91 1.49 -5.01
C SER A 45 -8.10 2.83 -4.30
N LEU A 46 -7.26 3.81 -4.60
CA LEU A 46 -7.38 5.16 -4.02
C LEU A 46 -8.72 5.84 -4.37
N GLU A 47 -9.21 5.65 -5.60
CA GLU A 47 -10.53 6.17 -5.99
C GLU A 47 -11.69 5.48 -5.26
N LEU A 48 -11.58 4.16 -5.04
CA LEU A 48 -12.58 3.38 -4.30
C LEU A 48 -12.57 3.77 -2.81
N GLU A 49 -11.39 3.94 -2.21
CA GLU A 49 -11.23 4.37 -0.82
C GLU A 49 -11.82 5.77 -0.58
N ASN A 50 -11.67 6.69 -1.54
CA ASN A 50 -12.30 8.02 -1.46
C ASN A 50 -13.83 7.91 -1.41
N LYS A 51 -14.42 7.05 -2.24
CA LYS A 51 -15.87 6.80 -2.22
C LYS A 51 -16.31 6.12 -0.92
N LEU A 52 -15.51 5.20 -0.40
CA LEU A 52 -15.78 4.55 0.88
C LEU A 52 -15.75 5.57 2.03
N LEU A 53 -14.78 6.48 2.04
CA LEU A 53 -14.70 7.55 3.04
C LEU A 53 -15.96 8.44 3.01
N GLU A 54 -16.44 8.83 1.83
CA GLU A 54 -17.69 9.58 1.68
C GLU A 54 -18.90 8.82 2.26
N GLN A 55 -18.99 7.51 2.00
CA GLN A 55 -20.04 6.65 2.55
C GLN A 55 -19.92 6.51 4.08
N VAL A 56 -18.71 6.36 4.61
CA VAL A 56 -18.47 6.29 6.06
C VAL A 56 -18.83 7.61 6.74
N GLU A 57 -18.48 8.75 6.16
CA GLU A 57 -18.86 10.08 6.68
C GLU A 57 -20.38 10.29 6.65
N GLN A 58 -21.05 9.82 5.62
CA GLN A 58 -22.51 9.84 5.55
C GLN A 58 -23.13 8.95 6.64
N ARG A 59 -22.64 7.72 6.81
CA ARG A 59 -23.07 6.82 7.89
C ARG A 59 -22.78 7.41 9.27
N LYS A 60 -21.64 8.08 9.47
CA LYS A 60 -21.29 8.74 10.75
C LYS A 60 -22.31 9.81 11.15
N LYS A 61 -22.81 10.60 10.21
CA LYS A 61 -23.86 11.61 10.45
C LYS A 61 -25.20 10.97 10.83
N GLU A 62 -25.53 9.84 10.21
CA GLU A 62 -26.73 9.07 10.52
C GLU A 62 -26.60 8.33 11.86
N MET A 63 -25.38 7.96 12.25
CA MET A 63 -25.02 7.24 13.49
C MET A 63 -24.72 8.15 14.70
N GLU A 64 -25.04 9.44 14.67
CA GLU A 64 -24.94 10.29 15.87
C GLU A 64 -25.83 9.79 17.04
N ALA A 65 -26.68 8.79 16.81
CA ALA A 65 -27.54 8.15 17.81
C ALA A 65 -26.99 6.85 18.46
N GLU A 66 -25.87 6.26 18.01
CA GLU A 66 -25.46 4.91 18.50
C GLU A 66 -23.99 4.81 18.96
N SER A 67 -23.80 4.64 20.27
CA SER A 67 -22.75 3.87 20.98
C SER A 67 -21.25 4.11 20.70
N MET A 68 -20.85 4.95 19.74
CA MET A 68 -19.45 5.19 19.37
C MET A 68 -18.85 6.45 19.97
N SER A 69 -17.67 6.34 20.57
CA SER A 69 -16.95 7.48 21.11
C SER A 69 -16.44 8.40 20.00
N TYR A 70 -16.34 9.70 20.31
CA TYR A 70 -15.67 10.66 19.44
C TYR A 70 -14.22 10.24 19.12
N ALA A 71 -13.51 9.67 20.10
CA ALA A 71 -12.14 9.18 19.91
C ALA A 71 -12.07 8.06 18.85
N ASP A 72 -13.00 7.10 18.90
CA ASP A 72 -13.04 6.00 17.93
C ASP A 72 -13.31 6.51 16.52
N ARG A 73 -14.20 7.50 16.38
CA ARG A 73 -14.47 8.15 15.08
C ARG A 73 -13.24 8.84 14.52
N GLN A 74 -12.45 9.51 15.37
CA GLN A 74 -11.22 10.16 14.97
C GLN A 74 -10.15 9.12 14.55
N SER A 75 -10.05 8.00 15.26
CA SER A 75 -9.15 6.90 14.91
C SER A 75 -9.48 6.31 13.53
N ILE A 76 -10.76 6.08 13.24
CA ILE A 76 -11.21 5.59 11.92
C ILE A 76 -10.87 6.62 10.83
N GLN A 77 -11.15 7.91 11.09
CA GLN A 77 -10.79 8.97 10.13
C GLN A 77 -9.29 8.98 9.86
N LYS A 78 -8.48 8.82 10.91
CA LYS A 78 -7.03 8.79 10.78
C LYS A 78 -6.55 7.60 9.96
N ALA A 79 -7.19 6.44 10.11
CA ALA A 79 -6.88 5.25 9.34
C ALA A 79 -7.11 5.48 7.84
N PHE A 80 -8.22 6.10 7.43
CA PHE A 80 -8.47 6.47 6.03
C PHE A 80 -7.40 7.43 5.48
N GLU A 81 -7.05 8.49 6.23
CA GLU A 81 -6.00 9.43 5.80
C GLU A 81 -4.65 8.73 5.56
N ILE A 82 -4.27 7.84 6.47
CA ILE A 82 -3.00 7.10 6.37
C ILE A 82 -3.06 6.08 5.23
N LEU A 83 -4.19 5.38 5.05
CA LEU A 83 -4.39 4.44 3.95
C LEU A 83 -4.20 5.14 2.60
N GLN A 84 -4.86 6.28 2.38
CA GLN A 84 -4.72 7.09 1.17
C GLN A 84 -3.28 7.54 0.93
N GLN A 85 -2.59 7.98 1.98
CA GLN A 85 -1.18 8.37 1.90
C GLN A 85 -0.28 7.19 1.50
N CYS A 86 -0.53 6.00 2.07
CA CYS A 86 0.22 4.78 1.75
C CYS A 86 -0.04 4.32 0.31
N ARG A 87 -1.30 4.31 -0.15
CA ARG A 87 -1.67 4.05 -1.55
C ARG A 87 -1.01 5.02 -2.51
N CYS A 88 -1.03 6.31 -2.21
CA CYS A 88 -0.39 7.33 -3.02
C CYS A 88 1.12 7.08 -3.10
N THR A 89 1.78 6.79 -1.97
CA THR A 89 3.19 6.40 -1.96
C THR A 89 3.44 5.14 -2.80
N LEU A 90 2.70 4.04 -2.57
CA LEU A 90 2.82 2.78 -3.32
C LEU A 90 2.63 2.97 -4.82
N LYS A 91 1.64 3.78 -5.22
CA LYS A 91 1.43 4.14 -6.62
C LYS A 91 2.72 4.67 -7.26
N TYR A 92 3.45 5.55 -6.58
CA TYR A 92 4.69 6.13 -7.10
C TYR A 92 5.95 5.29 -6.86
N THR A 93 5.91 4.28 -5.98
CA THR A 93 7.03 3.33 -5.85
C THR A 93 7.19 2.44 -7.08
N TYR A 94 6.10 2.15 -7.82
CA TYR A 94 6.16 1.32 -9.01
C TYR A 94 6.87 1.96 -10.22
N PRO A 95 6.58 3.21 -10.60
CA PRO A 95 7.38 3.94 -11.60
C PRO A 95 8.84 4.10 -11.16
N PHE A 96 9.10 4.39 -9.88
CA PHE A 96 10.45 4.46 -9.34
C PHE A 96 11.19 3.12 -9.55
N ALA A 97 10.56 2.00 -9.19
CA ALA A 97 11.11 0.66 -9.34
C ALA A 97 11.30 0.24 -10.81
N TYR A 98 10.48 0.76 -11.73
CA TYR A 98 10.61 0.48 -13.17
C TYR A 98 11.88 1.09 -13.76
N TYR A 99 12.29 2.28 -13.33
CA TYR A 99 13.53 2.89 -13.83
C TYR A 99 14.77 2.48 -13.02
N LEU A 100 14.56 1.95 -11.82
CA LEU A 100 15.64 1.52 -10.94
C LEU A 100 16.40 0.32 -11.51
N GLU A 101 17.72 0.47 -11.61
CA GLU A 101 18.63 -0.66 -11.86
C GLU A 101 18.87 -1.46 -10.58
N ARG A 102 19.05 -2.77 -10.74
CA ARG A 102 19.18 -3.70 -9.61
C ARG A 102 20.52 -3.53 -8.90
N ASN A 103 20.48 -3.26 -7.59
CA ASN A 103 21.65 -3.17 -6.72
C ASN A 103 21.25 -3.53 -5.26
N ASN A 104 22.19 -3.45 -4.31
CA ASN A 104 21.90 -3.81 -2.92
C ASN A 104 20.78 -2.95 -2.30
N GLN A 105 20.72 -1.65 -2.63
CA GLN A 105 19.66 -0.78 -2.13
C GLN A 105 18.34 -1.06 -2.81
N SER A 106 18.32 -1.46 -4.09
CA SER A 106 17.09 -1.84 -4.76
C SER A 106 16.41 -3.03 -4.07
N LEU A 107 17.18 -4.01 -3.56
CA LEU A 107 16.65 -5.14 -2.81
C LEU A 107 15.97 -4.70 -1.50
N ILE A 108 16.64 -3.82 -0.75
CA ILE A 108 16.10 -3.28 0.51
C ILE A 108 14.83 -2.46 0.22
N PHE A 109 14.81 -1.72 -0.89
CA PHE A 109 13.64 -0.97 -1.33
C PHE A 109 12.47 -1.92 -1.68
N GLU A 110 12.74 -3.00 -2.44
CA GLU A 110 11.74 -4.01 -2.81
C GLU A 110 11.12 -4.68 -1.57
N ASP A 111 11.92 -4.96 -0.54
CA ASP A 111 11.47 -5.50 0.75
C ASP A 111 10.60 -4.49 1.51
N ASN A 112 11.06 -3.23 1.62
CA ASN A 112 10.31 -2.15 2.26
C ASN A 112 8.99 -1.86 1.54
N GLN A 113 8.96 -1.95 0.21
CA GLN A 113 7.75 -1.78 -0.60
C GLN A 113 6.75 -2.90 -0.32
N ALA A 114 7.20 -4.17 -0.30
CA ALA A 114 6.35 -5.32 0.00
C ALA A 114 5.78 -5.27 1.43
N ASP A 115 6.57 -4.81 2.41
CA ASP A 115 6.12 -4.58 3.79
C ASP A 115 5.01 -3.52 3.85
N LEU A 116 5.21 -2.39 3.17
CA LEU A 116 4.22 -1.32 3.11
C LEU A 116 2.93 -1.80 2.42
N GLU A 117 3.03 -2.53 1.33
CA GLU A 117 1.87 -3.05 0.60
C GLU A 117 1.04 -4.00 1.48
N ARG A 118 1.68 -4.96 2.16
CA ARG A 118 0.99 -5.84 3.11
C ARG A 118 0.32 -5.08 4.25
N ALA A 119 0.96 -4.04 4.79
CA ALA A 119 0.38 -3.23 5.84
C ALA A 119 -0.83 -2.43 5.32
N THR A 120 -0.72 -1.90 4.10
CA THR A 120 -1.77 -1.11 3.43
C THR A 120 -3.01 -1.97 3.18
N GLU A 121 -2.85 -3.18 2.62
CA GLU A 121 -3.99 -4.08 2.39
C GLU A 121 -4.70 -4.48 3.68
N LYS A 122 -3.95 -4.70 4.77
CA LYS A 122 -4.56 -5.01 6.09
C LYS A 122 -5.39 -3.86 6.64
N VAL A 123 -4.96 -2.61 6.43
CA VAL A 123 -5.77 -1.44 6.82
C VAL A 123 -7.03 -1.36 5.96
N SER A 124 -6.90 -1.53 4.64
CA SER A 124 -8.03 -1.55 3.69
C SER A 124 -9.08 -2.58 4.10
N ASP A 125 -8.65 -3.82 4.36
CA ASP A 125 -9.51 -4.95 4.69
C ASP A 125 -10.34 -4.70 5.96
N ILE A 126 -9.72 -4.16 7.02
CA ILE A 126 -10.43 -3.83 8.27
C ILE A 126 -11.45 -2.71 8.02
N LEU A 127 -11.08 -1.67 7.27
CA LEU A 127 -11.97 -0.54 6.97
C LEU A 127 -13.17 -0.95 6.10
N GLU A 128 -12.98 -1.88 5.17
CA GLU A 128 -14.01 -2.37 4.25
C GLU A 128 -14.94 -3.40 4.88
N HIS A 129 -14.41 -4.32 5.69
CA HIS A 129 -15.14 -5.52 6.09
C HIS A 129 -15.39 -5.65 7.60
N GLU A 130 -14.56 -5.05 8.46
CA GLU A 130 -14.67 -5.23 9.92
C GLU A 130 -15.42 -4.07 10.62
N ILE A 131 -15.53 -2.90 10.00
CA ILE A 131 -16.31 -1.77 10.56
C ILE A 131 -17.80 -1.93 10.21
N ASP A 132 -18.46 -2.86 10.91
CA ASP A 132 -19.92 -3.01 10.88
C ASP A 132 -20.58 -2.27 12.06
N VAL A 133 -21.79 -1.79 11.82
CA VAL A 133 -22.66 -1.16 12.82
C VAL A 133 -23.41 -2.19 13.66
N THR A 134 -23.56 -3.43 13.17
CA THR A 134 -24.35 -4.47 13.84
C THR A 134 -23.60 -5.26 14.91
N VAL A 135 -22.27 -5.06 15.05
CA VAL A 135 -21.46 -5.73 16.06
C VAL A 135 -21.59 -5.06 17.43
N ASP A 136 -21.47 -5.86 18.50
CA ASP A 136 -21.54 -5.36 19.87
C ASP A 136 -20.37 -4.38 20.18
N ILE A 137 -20.57 -3.56 21.22
CA ILE A 137 -19.66 -2.47 21.59
C ILE A 137 -18.25 -2.98 21.93
N ASP A 138 -18.11 -4.15 22.57
CA ASP A 138 -16.80 -4.66 22.97
C ASP A 138 -16.03 -5.22 21.77
N THR A 139 -16.73 -5.90 20.86
CA THR A 139 -16.15 -6.31 19.57
C THR A 139 -15.70 -5.10 18.75
N LYS A 140 -16.54 -4.06 18.68
CA LYS A 140 -16.23 -2.83 17.96
C LYS A 140 -14.99 -2.13 18.49
N ARG A 141 -14.85 -2.03 19.82
CA ARG A 141 -13.65 -1.49 20.47
C ARG A 141 -12.38 -2.27 20.11
N LYS A 142 -12.45 -3.61 20.10
CA LYS A 142 -11.30 -4.45 19.69
C LYS A 142 -10.89 -4.19 18.25
N ILE A 143 -11.85 -4.04 17.35
CA ILE A 143 -11.60 -3.73 15.92
C ILE A 143 -10.94 -2.36 15.79
N VAL A 144 -11.42 -1.34 16.51
CA VAL A 144 -10.82 0.00 16.51
C VAL A 144 -9.38 -0.02 17.06
N LEU A 145 -9.11 -0.73 18.16
CA LEU A 145 -7.76 -0.87 18.69
C LEU A 145 -6.82 -1.55 17.69
N LYS A 146 -7.26 -2.67 17.10
CA LYS A 146 -6.52 -3.37 16.03
C LYS A 146 -6.24 -2.44 14.84
N LEU A 147 -7.24 -1.65 14.42
CA LEU A 147 -7.13 -0.68 13.35
C LEU A 147 -6.07 0.39 13.66
N MET A 148 -6.06 0.91 14.89
CA MET A 148 -5.08 1.90 15.33
C MET A 148 -3.65 1.35 15.24
N ASP A 149 -3.43 0.14 15.75
CA ASP A 149 -2.11 -0.51 15.75
C ASP A 149 -1.59 -0.73 14.33
N ILE A 150 -2.42 -1.31 13.45
CA ILE A 150 -2.00 -1.59 12.08
C ILE A 150 -1.84 -0.31 11.26
N THR A 151 -2.66 0.72 11.50
CA THR A 151 -2.53 2.04 10.87
C THR A 151 -1.21 2.69 11.26
N GLN A 152 -0.85 2.66 12.54
CA GLN A 152 0.42 3.20 13.03
C GLN A 152 1.60 2.46 12.40
N TYR A 153 1.54 1.13 12.34
CA TYR A 153 2.55 0.31 11.68
C TYR A 153 2.68 0.65 10.19
N CYS A 154 1.55 0.82 9.49
CA CYS A 154 1.52 1.17 8.07
C CYS A 154 2.20 2.53 7.81
N ASP A 155 1.89 3.56 8.60
CA ASP A 155 2.55 4.86 8.48
C ASP A 155 4.06 4.79 8.79
N GLN A 156 4.46 3.97 9.77
CA GLN A 156 5.88 3.73 10.05
C GLN A 156 6.60 3.06 8.88
N ARG A 157 6.01 2.03 8.25
CA ARG A 157 6.59 1.38 7.06
C ARG A 157 6.74 2.37 5.90
N ARG A 158 5.73 3.21 5.69
CA ARG A 158 5.77 4.29 4.68
C ARG A 158 6.95 5.24 4.93
N LYS A 159 7.12 5.68 6.18
CA LYS A 159 8.23 6.57 6.58
C LYS A 159 9.60 5.91 6.39
N VAL A 160 9.73 4.63 6.72
CA VAL A 160 10.98 3.87 6.51
C VAL A 160 11.32 3.79 5.03
N LEU A 161 10.35 3.42 4.18
CA LEU A 161 10.53 3.38 2.74
C LEU A 161 10.93 4.75 2.16
N LEU A 162 10.20 5.81 2.51
CA LEU A 162 10.51 7.17 2.02
C LEU A 162 11.87 7.67 2.50
N LYS A 163 12.24 7.37 3.75
CA LYS A 163 13.56 7.70 4.28
C LYS A 163 14.65 6.97 3.51
N HIS A 164 14.49 5.66 3.27
CA HIS A 164 15.44 4.87 2.49
C HIS A 164 15.61 5.42 1.07
N CYS A 165 14.51 5.77 0.39
CA CYS A 165 14.55 6.45 -0.91
C CYS A 165 15.36 7.77 -0.85
N LYS A 166 15.09 8.61 0.15
CA LYS A 166 15.77 9.90 0.33
C LYS A 166 17.27 9.74 0.62
N ASP A 167 17.62 8.80 1.48
CA ASP A 167 19.01 8.52 1.86
C ASP A 167 19.79 7.99 0.65
N GLY A 168 19.20 7.12 -0.17
CA GLY A 168 19.83 6.63 -1.40
C GLY A 168 20.04 7.71 -2.47
N TYR A 169 19.14 8.71 -2.57
CA TYR A 169 19.37 9.87 -3.45
C TYR A 169 20.56 10.71 -2.96
N SER A 170 20.65 10.90 -1.64
CA SER A 170 21.71 11.72 -1.02
C SER A 170 23.10 11.06 -1.14
N GLN A 171 23.12 9.73 -1.26
CA GLN A 171 24.34 8.92 -1.37
C GLN A 171 24.63 8.46 -2.82
N HIS A 172 23.83 8.89 -3.80
CA HIS A 172 23.94 8.47 -5.21
C HIS A 172 23.88 6.94 -5.39
N GLU A 173 23.07 6.25 -4.59
CA GLU A 173 22.93 4.79 -4.64
C GLU A 173 21.88 4.31 -5.66
N TRP A 174 21.13 5.24 -6.25
CA TRP A 174 20.09 4.93 -7.24
C TRP A 174 20.63 5.03 -8.65
N HIS A 175 20.77 3.88 -9.32
CA HIS A 175 21.18 3.80 -10.71
C HIS A 175 19.94 3.67 -11.63
N GLY A 176 20.01 4.23 -12.84
CA GLY A 176 18.88 4.29 -13.78
C GLY A 176 17.86 5.40 -13.47
N LEU A 177 18.07 6.15 -12.39
CA LEU A 177 17.27 7.29 -11.95
C LEU A 177 18.07 8.59 -12.08
N ASP A 178 18.61 8.87 -13.26
CA ASP A 178 19.38 10.10 -13.49
C ASP A 178 18.47 11.34 -13.38
N PRO A 179 18.87 12.36 -12.58
CA PRO A 179 18.30 13.68 -12.73
C PRO A 179 18.79 14.23 -14.07
N TYR A 180 17.85 14.60 -14.94
CA TYR A 180 18.14 15.34 -16.17
C TYR A 180 19.08 16.52 -15.93
#